data_AF-A0A2G2VI31-F1
#
_entry.id   AF-A0A2G2VI31-F1
#
_cell.length_a   1.000
_cell.length_b   1.000
_cell.length_c   1.000
_cell.angle_alpha   90.00
_cell.angle_beta   90.00
_cell.angle_gamma   90.00
#
_symmetry.space_group_name_H-M   'P 1'
#
loop_
_entity.id
_entity.type
_entity.pdbx_description
1 polymer ?
#
loop_
_entity_poly.entity_id
_entity_poly.type
_entity_poly.pdbx_seq_one_letter_code
_entity_poly.pdbx_strand_id
1 'polypeptide(L)'
;MAAAMVIGATIGILVAIFIGKMLYTVWWWPKMMEKKLQEEGIHGHPYKLLFGNLKEMMKMSREAKKQSLLNHDFLPWVNPFLLHLSNTYDPKLIREVVNRYNEFEKPKSNAFIDMFVTGLASYKGEKWESHKKILNPAFHVEKLKRTFPAFCECSDEMINRWEELVSKTGSCELDVADEVLNVGGDVISRAAFGSNIKEGRTIFLLQKEQCELILASPFTLFFPSLRFFPTASNRKARYIHRKVISLIRGIIEKREEAMQRGELDNDDILGLLLKARNEGNKSKGGRGISTDDVVEEYEHGLPRGVEIISSTHPLSKHLKEHKIGRHDNSTRSVPIYLVHRNPEVWGDDALMFNPERFSEGVSKAAKEPLYFPFGWGPRMCIDNNFGMVEAKLVLSQIRQRFWFELSPSYKHAPHVTLVMKPQYGAQIILHKL
;
A
#
# COMPACT_ATOMS: atom_id res chain seq x y z
N MET A 1 9.25 10.99 57.68
CA MET A 1 10.01 9.75 57.40
C MET A 1 9.12 8.62 56.89
N ALA A 2 8.03 8.25 57.59
CA ALA A 2 7.13 7.18 57.14
C ALA A 2 6.56 7.36 55.71
N ALA A 3 6.09 8.56 55.36
CA ALA A 3 5.57 8.84 54.01
C ALA A 3 6.62 8.65 52.89
N ALA A 4 7.88 9.02 53.15
CA ALA A 4 8.98 8.84 52.18
C ALA A 4 9.32 7.36 51.99
N MET A 5 9.25 6.54 53.04
CA MET A 5 9.47 5.09 52.95
C MET A 5 8.34 4.39 52.18
N VAL A 6 7.08 4.82 52.36
CA VAL A 6 5.93 4.29 51.60
C VAL A 6 6.01 4.67 50.12
N ILE A 7 6.43 5.89 49.79
CA ILE A 7 6.66 6.31 48.40
C ILE A 7 7.81 5.51 47.78
N GLY A 8 8.91 5.32 48.50
CA GLY A 8 10.03 4.51 48.02
C GLY A 8 9.63 3.05 47.74
N ALA A 9 8.87 2.43 48.64
CA ALA A 9 8.38 1.06 48.48
C ALA A 9 7.41 0.93 47.30
N THR A 10 6.49 1.88 47.12
CA THR A 10 5.54 1.87 45.99
C THR A 10 6.25 2.05 44.65
N ILE A 11 7.23 2.97 44.56
CA ILE A 11 8.06 3.12 43.36
C ILE A 11 8.85 1.84 43.08
N GLY A 12 9.44 1.22 44.11
CA GLY A 12 10.17 -0.05 43.97
C GLY A 12 9.30 -1.18 43.40
N ILE A 13 8.07 -1.32 43.90
CA ILE A 13 7.11 -2.31 43.39
C ILE A 13 6.73 -2.02 41.92
N LEU A 14 6.46 -0.77 41.57
CA LEU A 14 6.14 -0.38 40.19
C LEU A 14 7.30 -0.67 39.23
N VAL A 15 8.54 -0.40 39.64
CA VAL A 15 9.75 -0.71 38.86
C VAL A 15 9.90 -2.23 38.69
N ALA A 16 9.71 -3.01 39.75
CA ALA A 16 9.81 -4.46 39.68
C ALA A 16 8.74 -5.07 38.75
N ILE A 17 7.49 -4.59 38.83
CA ILE A 17 6.40 -4.98 37.91
C ILE A 17 6.75 -4.61 36.47
N PHE A 18 7.29 -3.41 36.25
CA PHE A 18 7.71 -2.97 34.92
C PHE A 18 8.83 -3.85 34.35
N ILE A 19 9.87 -4.14 35.14
CA ILE A 19 10.98 -5.03 34.73
C ILE A 19 10.46 -6.44 34.44
N GLY A 20 9.61 -7.00 35.30
CA GLY A 20 8.99 -8.31 35.10
C GLY A 20 8.18 -8.36 33.81
N LYS A 21 7.36 -7.33 33.55
CA LYS A 21 6.59 -7.20 32.31
C LYS A 21 7.50 -7.09 31.10
N MET A 22 8.59 -6.32 31.19
CA MET A 22 9.57 -6.17 30.11
C MET A 22 10.31 -7.49 29.82
N LEU A 23 10.73 -8.24 30.83
CA LEU A 23 11.37 -9.55 30.65
C LEU A 23 10.39 -10.55 30.01
N TYR A 24 9.13 -10.53 30.45
CA TYR A 24 8.10 -11.37 29.86
C TYR A 24 7.84 -11.04 28.40
N THR A 25 7.63 -9.76 28.05
CA THR A 25 7.26 -9.34 26.69
C THR A 25 8.43 -9.40 25.72
N VAL A 26 9.63 -9.01 26.15
CA VAL A 26 10.79 -8.89 25.28
C VAL A 26 11.54 -10.21 25.17
N TRP A 27 11.62 -11.03 26.22
CA TRP A 27 12.44 -12.26 26.19
C TRP A 27 11.61 -13.54 26.25
N TRP A 28 10.82 -13.72 27.32
CA TRP A 28 10.18 -15.00 27.61
C TRP A 28 9.13 -15.38 26.56
N TRP A 29 8.20 -14.45 26.27
CA TRP A 29 7.11 -14.68 25.33
C TRP A 29 7.61 -15.01 23.92
N PRO A 30 8.54 -14.24 23.31
CA PRO A 30 9.07 -14.59 21.99
C PRO A 30 9.78 -15.94 21.94
N LYS A 31 10.57 -16.29 22.96
CA LYS A 31 11.25 -17.60 23.02
C LYS A 31 10.30 -18.77 23.17
N MET A 32 9.25 -18.61 23.98
CA MET A 32 8.19 -19.60 24.11
C MET A 32 7.43 -19.80 22.80
N MET A 33 7.13 -18.71 22.08
CA MET A 33 6.49 -18.76 20.77
C MET A 33 7.37 -19.39 19.70
N GLU A 34 8.66 -19.08 19.67
CA GLU A 34 9.64 -19.73 18.78
C GLU A 34 9.60 -21.25 18.93
N LYS A 35 9.61 -21.75 20.18
CA LYS A 35 9.54 -23.19 20.46
C LYS A 35 8.21 -23.80 20.00
N LYS A 36 7.09 -23.16 20.32
CA LYS A 36 5.75 -23.64 19.92
C LYS A 36 5.59 -23.73 18.40
N LEU A 37 6.09 -22.73 17.67
CA LEU A 37 6.05 -22.71 16.21
C LEU A 37 6.93 -23.80 15.60
N GLN A 38 8.11 -24.07 16.19
CA GLN A 38 8.98 -25.18 15.76
C GLN A 38 8.31 -26.55 15.98
N GLU A 39 7.61 -26.74 17.10
CA GLU A 39 6.82 -27.95 17.37
C GLU A 39 5.66 -28.15 16.38
N GLU A 40 5.10 -27.06 15.86
CA GLU A 40 4.07 -27.06 14.81
C GLU A 40 4.63 -27.18 13.37
N GLY A 41 5.95 -27.38 13.21
CA GLY A 41 6.60 -27.51 11.89
C GLY A 41 6.76 -26.18 11.13
N ILE A 42 6.63 -25.04 11.83
CA ILE A 42 6.89 -23.71 11.29
C ILE A 42 8.32 -23.33 11.68
N HIS A 43 9.24 -23.55 10.74
CA HIS A 43 10.64 -23.19 10.91
C HIS A 43 10.91 -21.76 10.41
N GLY A 44 11.64 -20.99 11.20
CA GLY A 44 12.06 -19.63 10.88
C GLY A 44 13.35 -19.26 11.60
N HIS A 45 13.84 -18.03 11.39
CA HIS A 45 15.02 -17.55 12.09
C HIS A 45 14.80 -17.50 13.61
N PRO A 46 15.81 -17.84 14.42
CA PRO A 46 15.69 -17.83 15.87
C PRO A 46 15.47 -16.41 16.41
N TYR A 47 14.76 -16.29 17.54
CA TYR A 47 14.52 -15.00 18.16
C TYR A 47 15.83 -14.30 18.55
N LYS A 48 15.94 -13.01 18.19
CA LYS A 48 17.06 -12.13 18.55
C LYS A 48 16.55 -10.89 19.27
N LEU A 49 17.17 -10.60 20.41
CA LEU A 49 16.77 -9.53 21.31
C LEU A 49 16.79 -8.15 20.64
N LEU A 50 15.74 -7.35 20.87
CA LEU A 50 15.52 -5.95 20.43
C LEU A 50 15.45 -5.69 18.92
N PHE A 51 16.37 -6.22 18.13
CA PHE A 51 16.50 -5.93 16.70
C PHE A 51 16.03 -7.07 15.80
N GLY A 52 15.72 -8.24 16.35
CA GLY A 52 15.30 -9.40 15.56
C GLY A 52 16.25 -9.68 14.40
N ASN A 53 15.68 -9.86 13.21
CA ASN A 53 16.43 -10.14 11.97
C ASN A 53 16.89 -8.86 11.24
N LEU A 54 16.73 -7.67 11.82
CA LEU A 54 17.03 -6.40 11.14
C LEU A 54 18.49 -6.33 10.66
N LYS A 55 19.44 -6.83 11.46
CA LYS A 55 20.85 -6.86 11.06
C LYS A 55 21.09 -7.77 9.86
N GLU A 56 20.43 -8.92 9.79
CA GLU A 56 20.52 -9.84 8.65
C GLU A 56 19.84 -9.26 7.42
N MET A 57 18.64 -8.70 7.58
CA MET A 57 17.94 -7.99 6.49
C MET A 57 18.82 -6.88 5.89
N MET A 58 19.46 -6.07 6.73
CA MET A 58 20.39 -5.03 6.28
C MET A 58 21.64 -5.61 5.62
N LYS A 59 22.19 -6.72 6.12
CA LYS A 59 23.34 -7.40 5.54
C LYS A 59 23.01 -7.95 4.15
N MET A 60 21.92 -8.71 4.03
CA MET A 60 21.44 -9.28 2.76
C MET A 60 21.13 -8.18 1.74
N SER A 61 20.47 -7.10 2.17
CA SER A 61 20.21 -5.95 1.29
C SER A 61 21.51 -5.28 0.81
N ARG A 62 22.53 -5.13 1.67
CA ARG A 62 23.84 -4.60 1.26
C ARG A 62 24.59 -5.52 0.31
N GLU A 63 24.54 -6.82 0.53
CA GLU A 63 25.17 -7.82 -0.35
C GLU A 63 24.50 -7.87 -1.70
N ALA A 64 23.17 -7.90 -1.73
CA ALA A 64 22.41 -7.91 -2.97
C ALA A 64 22.66 -6.65 -3.81
N LYS A 65 22.77 -5.46 -3.17
CA LYS A 65 23.15 -4.21 -3.84
C LYS A 65 24.54 -4.20 -4.48
N LYS A 66 25.45 -5.09 -4.07
CA LYS A 66 26.79 -5.21 -4.68
C LYS A 66 26.78 -6.03 -5.96
N GLN A 67 25.76 -6.85 -6.17
CA GLN A 67 25.63 -7.65 -7.38
C GLN A 67 25.02 -6.78 -8.49
N SER A 68 25.75 -6.67 -9.60
CA SER A 68 25.26 -6.05 -10.84
C SER A 68 24.53 -7.13 -11.64
N LEU A 69 23.21 -7.05 -11.74
CA LEU A 69 22.45 -7.87 -12.70
C LEU A 69 21.30 -7.07 -13.30
N LEU A 70 21.37 -6.92 -14.63
CA LEU A 70 20.37 -6.35 -15.54
C LEU A 70 19.17 -7.29 -15.78
N ASN A 71 18.90 -8.21 -14.85
CA ASN A 71 17.92 -9.28 -15.08
C ASN A 71 16.53 -8.88 -14.58
N HIS A 72 15.48 -9.34 -15.27
CA HIS A 72 14.08 -9.07 -14.92
C HIS A 72 13.62 -9.77 -13.63
N ASP A 73 14.39 -10.72 -13.10
CA ASP A 73 14.20 -11.28 -11.76
C ASP A 73 14.98 -10.45 -10.73
N PHE A 74 14.32 -9.41 -10.23
CA PHE A 74 14.92 -8.44 -9.32
C PHE A 74 14.63 -8.72 -7.85
N LEU A 75 13.78 -9.70 -7.51
CA LEU A 75 13.44 -9.96 -6.11
C LEU A 75 14.65 -10.33 -5.23
N PRO A 76 15.63 -11.12 -5.71
CA PRO A 76 16.88 -11.34 -4.99
C PRO A 76 17.60 -10.05 -4.61
N TRP A 77 17.42 -8.98 -5.38
CA TRP A 77 18.03 -7.67 -5.14
C TRP A 77 17.15 -6.74 -4.29
N VAL A 78 15.86 -6.66 -4.62
CA VAL A 78 14.89 -5.78 -3.98
C VAL A 78 14.62 -6.20 -2.53
N ASN A 79 14.37 -7.49 -2.33
CA ASN A 79 13.96 -8.03 -1.04
C ASN A 79 14.48 -9.47 -0.86
N PRO A 80 15.81 -9.65 -0.73
CA PRO A 80 16.45 -10.96 -0.56
C PRO A 80 15.93 -11.69 0.67
N PHE A 81 15.50 -10.96 1.70
CA PHE A 81 14.94 -11.55 2.91
C PHE A 81 13.59 -12.21 2.64
N LEU A 82 12.68 -11.54 1.92
CA LEU A 82 11.40 -12.13 1.52
C LEU A 82 11.59 -13.37 0.64
N LEU A 83 12.55 -13.33 -0.29
CA LEU A 83 12.92 -14.50 -1.09
C LEU A 83 13.47 -15.64 -0.22
N HIS A 84 14.31 -15.35 0.77
CA HIS A 84 14.81 -16.36 1.69
C HIS A 84 13.69 -17.02 2.51
N LEU A 85 12.74 -16.22 2.99
CA LEU A 85 11.53 -16.73 3.63
C LEU A 85 10.67 -17.55 2.66
N SER A 86 10.85 -17.38 1.35
CA SER A 86 9.95 -17.96 0.36
C SER A 86 10.10 -19.44 0.08
N ASN A 87 11.26 -20.01 0.43
CA ASN A 87 11.54 -21.42 0.27
C ASN A 87 10.60 -22.34 1.06
N THR A 88 9.69 -21.80 1.88
CA THR A 88 8.69 -22.56 2.61
C THR A 88 7.25 -22.38 2.08
N TYR A 89 6.98 -21.46 1.14
CA TYR A 89 5.62 -21.19 0.65
C TYR A 89 5.11 -22.32 -0.25
N ASP A 90 3.92 -22.84 0.05
CA ASP A 90 3.14 -23.69 -0.86
C ASP A 90 2.07 -22.82 -1.57
N PRO A 91 2.09 -22.69 -2.91
CA PRO A 91 1.08 -21.95 -3.66
C PRO A 91 -0.36 -22.41 -3.41
N LYS A 92 -0.58 -23.70 -3.13
CA LYS A 92 -1.92 -24.25 -2.88
C LYS A 92 -2.53 -23.68 -1.61
N LEU A 93 -1.69 -23.41 -0.62
CA LEU A 93 -2.11 -22.87 0.65
C LEU A 93 -2.54 -21.40 0.56
N ILE A 94 -1.95 -20.64 -0.37
CA ILE A 94 -2.27 -19.23 -0.53
C ILE A 94 -3.74 -19.06 -0.88
N ARG A 95 -4.30 -19.96 -1.71
CA ARG A 95 -5.74 -20.01 -2.00
C ARG A 95 -6.57 -20.16 -0.72
N GLU A 96 -6.18 -21.06 0.17
CA GLU A 96 -6.91 -21.27 1.43
C GLU A 96 -6.82 -20.05 2.35
N VAL A 97 -5.67 -19.39 2.41
CA VAL A 97 -5.47 -18.18 3.23
C VAL A 97 -6.32 -17.03 2.71
N VAL A 98 -6.32 -16.79 1.39
CA VAL A 98 -7.12 -15.69 0.81
C VAL A 98 -8.63 -15.96 0.86
N ASN A 99 -9.06 -17.21 0.83
CA ASN A 99 -10.47 -17.58 0.95
C ASN A 99 -10.98 -17.53 2.41
N ARG A 100 -10.12 -17.78 3.40
CA ARG A 100 -10.45 -17.68 4.84
C ARG A 100 -10.21 -16.28 5.40
N TYR A 101 -10.64 -15.25 4.67
CA TYR A 101 -10.39 -13.85 5.02
C TYR A 101 -11.01 -13.40 6.37
N ASN A 102 -12.02 -14.11 6.87
CA ASN A 102 -12.62 -13.87 8.19
C ASN A 102 -11.74 -14.37 9.34
N GLU A 103 -10.89 -15.37 9.09
CA GLU A 103 -9.97 -15.92 10.10
C GLU A 103 -8.70 -15.07 10.23
N PHE A 104 -8.34 -14.36 9.15
CA PHE A 104 -7.12 -13.56 9.06
C PHE A 104 -7.42 -12.06 9.06
N GLU A 105 -7.32 -11.45 10.24
CA GLU A 105 -7.39 -9.99 10.36
C GLU A 105 -6.10 -9.31 9.89
N LYS A 106 -6.21 -8.03 9.49
CA LYS A 106 -5.05 -7.19 9.22
C LYS A 106 -4.14 -7.12 10.45
N PRO A 107 -2.80 -7.11 10.29
CA PRO A 107 -1.89 -6.99 11.41
C PRO A 107 -2.18 -5.72 12.23
N LYS A 108 -1.86 -5.73 13.53
CA LYS A 108 -1.88 -4.51 14.32
C LYS A 108 -0.76 -3.62 13.82
N SER A 109 -1.13 -2.49 13.23
CA SER A 109 -0.20 -1.45 12.84
C SER A 109 0.35 -0.76 14.09
N ASN A 110 1.51 -0.14 13.97
CA ASN A 110 2.11 0.63 15.06
C ASN A 110 1.64 2.08 15.00
N ALA A 111 1.69 2.80 16.12
CA ALA A 111 1.23 4.19 16.21
C ALA A 111 1.96 5.19 15.28
N PHE A 112 3.08 4.78 14.68
CA PHE A 112 3.76 5.57 13.66
C PHE A 112 3.11 5.35 12.30
N ILE A 113 2.91 4.10 11.87
CA ILE A 113 2.19 3.74 10.64
C ILE A 113 0.74 4.24 10.70
N ASP A 114 0.06 4.12 11.84
CA ASP A 114 -1.33 4.62 12.00
C ASP A 114 -1.45 6.13 11.84
N MET A 115 -0.37 6.91 12.03
CA MET A 115 -0.38 8.34 11.74
C MET A 115 -0.44 8.64 10.23
N PHE A 116 -0.17 7.63 9.41
CA PHE A 116 0.01 7.77 7.97
C PHE A 116 -0.78 6.76 7.15
N VAL A 117 -1.52 5.85 7.77
CA VAL A 117 -2.38 4.87 7.10
C VAL A 117 -3.61 4.68 7.98
N THR A 118 -4.58 5.59 7.84
CA THR A 118 -5.92 5.43 8.44
C THR A 118 -6.96 5.07 7.37
N GLY A 119 -8.26 5.15 7.70
CA GLY A 119 -9.33 4.81 6.74
C GLY A 119 -9.44 3.32 6.45
N LEU A 120 -10.05 2.99 5.31
CA LEU A 120 -10.34 1.61 4.88
C LEU A 120 -9.08 0.72 4.83
N ALA A 121 -7.90 1.32 4.63
CA ALA A 121 -6.61 0.64 4.63
C ALA A 121 -6.25 0.03 6.01
N SER A 122 -6.63 0.65 7.12
CA SER A 122 -6.30 0.17 8.48
C SER A 122 -7.49 -0.33 9.30
N TYR A 123 -8.72 0.07 8.99
CA TYR A 123 -9.91 -0.37 9.72
C TYR A 123 -10.09 -1.89 9.73
N LYS A 124 -10.73 -2.38 10.80
CA LYS A 124 -10.99 -3.80 11.09
C LYS A 124 -12.45 -4.02 11.52
N GLY A 125 -12.89 -5.28 11.46
CA GLY A 125 -14.23 -5.71 11.89
C GLY A 125 -15.36 -4.90 11.27
N GLU A 126 -16.40 -4.62 12.06
CA GLU A 126 -17.60 -3.89 11.66
C GLU A 126 -17.30 -2.50 11.08
N LYS A 127 -16.29 -1.78 11.60
CA LYS A 127 -15.91 -0.46 11.07
C LYS A 127 -15.46 -0.56 9.61
N TRP A 128 -14.62 -1.55 9.30
CA TRP A 128 -14.19 -1.78 7.92
C TRP A 128 -15.34 -2.18 7.00
N GLU A 129 -16.23 -3.07 7.45
CA GLU A 129 -17.37 -3.51 6.65
C GLU A 129 -18.33 -2.36 6.34
N SER A 130 -18.63 -1.53 7.35
CA SER A 130 -19.49 -0.35 7.22
C SER A 130 -18.92 0.65 6.22
N HIS A 131 -17.66 1.04 6.38
CA HIS A 131 -17.00 1.99 5.49
C HIS A 131 -16.86 1.44 4.06
N LYS A 132 -16.52 0.15 3.91
CA LYS A 132 -16.45 -0.48 2.59
C LYS A 132 -17.81 -0.45 1.89
N LYS A 133 -18.89 -0.73 2.61
CA LYS A 133 -20.26 -0.71 2.06
C LYS A 133 -20.66 0.69 1.57
N ILE A 134 -20.22 1.74 2.26
CA ILE A 134 -20.50 3.14 1.89
C ILE A 134 -19.68 3.56 0.66
N LEU A 135 -18.42 3.13 0.57
CA LEU A 135 -17.50 3.51 -0.50
C LEU A 135 -17.68 2.71 -1.79
N ASN A 136 -18.00 1.41 -1.71
CA ASN A 136 -18.12 0.51 -2.87
C ASN A 136 -18.97 1.08 -4.03
N PRO A 137 -20.12 1.73 -3.79
CA PRO A 137 -20.92 2.32 -4.85
C PRO A 137 -20.19 3.34 -5.73
N ALA A 138 -19.24 4.09 -5.17
CA ALA A 138 -18.46 5.10 -5.90
C ALA A 138 -17.59 4.50 -7.00
N PHE A 139 -17.20 3.23 -6.84
CA PHE A 139 -16.24 2.53 -7.69
C PHE A 139 -16.91 1.49 -8.61
N HIS A 140 -18.24 1.46 -8.66
CA HIS A 140 -18.96 0.67 -9.65
C HIS A 140 -18.81 1.26 -11.05
N VAL A 141 -18.74 0.37 -12.06
CA VAL A 141 -18.50 0.72 -13.46
C VAL A 141 -19.46 1.79 -14.00
N GLU A 142 -20.71 1.80 -13.54
CA GLU A 142 -21.71 2.82 -13.94
C GLU A 142 -21.33 4.23 -13.46
N LYS A 143 -20.78 4.36 -12.26
CA LYS A 143 -20.30 5.64 -11.72
C LYS A 143 -18.96 6.02 -12.35
N LEU A 144 -18.10 5.05 -12.68
CA LEU A 144 -16.86 5.29 -13.43
C LEU A 144 -17.09 5.93 -14.81
N LYS A 145 -18.24 5.70 -15.46
CA LYS A 145 -18.57 6.38 -16.72
C LYS A 145 -18.63 7.91 -16.56
N ARG A 146 -18.96 8.42 -15.37
CA ARG A 146 -18.98 9.87 -15.10
C ARG A 146 -17.59 10.46 -14.92
N THR A 147 -16.62 9.67 -14.46
CA THR A 147 -15.21 10.09 -14.32
C THR A 147 -14.43 9.92 -15.62
N PHE A 148 -14.94 9.17 -16.58
CA PHE A 148 -14.29 8.91 -17.86
C PHE A 148 -13.89 10.19 -18.65
N PRO A 149 -14.71 11.25 -18.74
CA PRO A 149 -14.29 12.50 -19.38
C PRO A 149 -13.04 13.11 -18.74
N ALA A 150 -12.91 13.06 -17.40
CA ALA A 150 -11.72 13.54 -16.71
C ALA A 150 -10.49 12.69 -17.03
N PHE A 151 -10.66 11.38 -17.26
CA PHE A 151 -9.57 10.51 -17.69
C PHE A 151 -9.07 10.91 -19.07
N CYS A 152 -9.99 11.11 -20.02
CA CYS A 152 -9.66 11.56 -21.37
C CYS A 152 -8.95 12.90 -21.33
N GLU A 153 -9.47 13.89 -20.59
CA GLU A 153 -8.88 15.22 -20.52
C GLU A 153 -7.46 15.21 -19.92
N CYS A 154 -7.25 14.51 -18.79
CA CYS A 154 -5.90 14.35 -18.22
C CYS A 154 -4.93 13.65 -19.17
N SER A 155 -5.40 12.62 -19.87
CA SER A 155 -4.57 11.83 -20.78
C SER A 155 -4.24 12.64 -22.04
N ASP A 156 -5.21 13.36 -22.60
CA ASP A 156 -5.03 14.23 -23.76
C ASP A 156 -4.07 15.39 -23.43
N GLU A 157 -4.16 15.97 -22.23
CA GLU A 157 -3.18 16.98 -21.77
C GLU A 157 -1.75 16.43 -21.74
N MET A 158 -1.54 15.21 -21.23
CA MET A 158 -0.21 14.58 -21.25
C MET A 158 0.27 14.34 -22.68
N ILE A 159 -0.59 13.74 -23.49
CA ILE A 159 -0.28 13.38 -24.88
C ILE A 159 0.06 14.63 -25.70
N ASN A 160 -0.71 15.71 -25.59
CA ASN A 160 -0.46 16.96 -26.30
C ASN A 160 0.91 17.56 -25.92
N ARG A 161 1.31 17.49 -24.64
CA ARG A 161 2.66 17.92 -24.21
C ARG A 161 3.74 17.08 -24.87
N TRP A 162 3.55 15.75 -24.95
CA TRP A 162 4.53 14.86 -25.58
C TRP A 162 4.62 15.12 -27.09
N GLU A 163 3.49 15.36 -27.77
CA GLU A 163 3.47 15.71 -29.19
C GLU A 163 4.20 17.02 -29.47
N GLU A 164 4.04 18.03 -28.60
CA GLU A 164 4.74 19.31 -28.71
C GLU A 164 6.27 19.13 -28.56
N LEU A 165 6.69 18.31 -27.59
CA LEU A 165 8.11 18.01 -27.37
C LEU A 165 8.73 17.32 -28.58
N VAL A 166 8.07 16.27 -29.09
CA VAL A 166 8.56 15.52 -30.25
C VAL A 166 8.53 16.37 -31.52
N SER A 167 7.52 17.22 -31.72
CA SER A 167 7.41 18.07 -32.92
C SER A 167 8.53 19.11 -33.04
N LYS A 168 9.17 19.48 -31.92
CA LYS A 168 10.31 20.42 -31.91
C LYS A 168 11.63 19.77 -32.33
N THR A 169 11.80 18.49 -32.07
CA THR A 169 13.10 17.79 -32.20
C THR A 169 13.08 16.57 -33.11
N GLY A 170 11.92 16.17 -33.63
CA GLY A 170 11.70 14.94 -34.42
C GLY A 170 11.56 13.69 -33.54
N SER A 171 12.41 13.56 -32.52
CA SER A 171 12.35 12.55 -31.47
C SER A 171 12.69 13.18 -30.11
N CYS A 172 12.13 12.68 -29.02
CA CYS A 172 12.40 13.21 -27.68
C CYS A 172 12.64 12.08 -26.68
N GLU A 173 13.72 12.17 -25.91
CA GLU A 173 13.92 11.30 -24.75
C GLU A 173 13.05 11.81 -23.58
N LEU A 174 12.28 10.90 -22.98
CA LEU A 174 11.37 11.21 -21.90
C LEU A 174 11.42 10.15 -20.80
N ASP A 175 11.40 10.59 -19.54
CA ASP A 175 11.12 9.72 -18.41
C ASP A 175 9.60 9.52 -18.26
N VAL A 176 9.11 8.36 -18.72
CA VAL A 176 7.67 8.06 -18.65
C VAL A 176 7.20 7.63 -17.27
N ALA A 177 8.10 7.28 -16.35
CA ALA A 177 7.68 6.83 -15.02
C ALA A 177 6.99 7.95 -14.24
N ASP A 178 7.60 9.14 -14.21
CA ASP A 178 7.03 10.29 -13.51
C ASP A 178 5.81 10.86 -14.26
N GLU A 179 5.80 10.87 -15.60
CA GLU A 179 4.64 11.33 -16.38
C GLU A 179 3.39 10.47 -16.13
N VAL A 180 3.53 9.15 -16.17
CA VAL A 180 2.39 8.23 -15.90
C VAL A 180 1.90 8.36 -14.45
N LEU A 181 2.82 8.52 -13.49
CA LEU A 181 2.44 8.78 -12.10
C LEU A 181 1.72 10.11 -11.93
N ASN A 182 2.15 11.16 -12.65
CA ASN A 182 1.53 12.48 -12.59
C ASN A 182 0.13 12.46 -13.21
N VAL A 183 -0.07 11.78 -14.35
CA VAL A 183 -1.41 11.60 -14.94
C VAL A 183 -2.33 10.85 -13.98
N GLY A 184 -1.85 9.78 -13.34
CA GLY A 184 -2.62 9.09 -12.31
C GLY A 184 -3.03 10.01 -11.15
N GLY A 185 -2.10 10.83 -10.68
CA GLY A 185 -2.37 11.85 -9.66
C GLY A 185 -3.41 12.88 -10.13
N ASP A 186 -3.33 13.35 -11.37
CA ASP A 186 -4.26 14.33 -11.94
C ASP A 186 -5.65 13.72 -12.15
N VAL A 187 -5.74 12.49 -12.67
CA VAL A 187 -6.98 11.72 -12.84
C VAL A 187 -7.68 11.53 -11.49
N ILE A 188 -6.98 11.02 -10.49
CA ILE A 188 -7.58 10.82 -9.17
C ILE A 188 -7.95 12.18 -8.57
N SER A 189 -7.16 13.22 -8.80
CA SER A 189 -7.48 14.55 -8.28
C SER A 189 -8.78 15.09 -8.87
N ARG A 190 -9.01 14.93 -10.18
CA ARG A 190 -10.28 15.32 -10.84
C ARG A 190 -11.44 14.44 -10.42
N ALA A 191 -11.21 13.13 -10.30
CA ALA A 191 -12.27 12.17 -9.96
C ALA A 191 -12.72 12.27 -8.49
N ALA A 192 -11.79 12.46 -7.56
CA ALA A 192 -12.06 12.51 -6.12
C ALA A 192 -12.41 13.92 -5.64
N PHE A 193 -11.68 14.95 -6.08
CA PHE A 193 -11.85 16.31 -5.56
C PHE A 193 -12.64 17.25 -6.48
N GLY A 194 -13.07 16.78 -7.65
CA GLY A 194 -13.89 17.53 -8.59
C GLY A 194 -13.22 18.84 -8.99
N SER A 195 -13.84 19.97 -8.66
CA SER A 195 -13.35 21.31 -8.98
C SER A 195 -12.07 21.74 -8.22
N ASN A 196 -11.67 21.00 -7.18
CA ASN A 196 -10.48 21.33 -6.35
C ASN A 196 -9.22 20.59 -6.83
N ILE A 197 -8.96 20.63 -8.13
CA ILE A 197 -7.88 19.86 -8.78
C ILE A 197 -6.50 20.25 -8.23
N LYS A 198 -6.25 21.55 -8.02
CA LYS A 198 -4.96 22.07 -7.54
C LYS A 198 -4.66 21.62 -6.12
N GLU A 199 -5.65 21.68 -5.23
CA GLU A 199 -5.54 21.17 -3.88
C GLU A 199 -5.34 19.66 -3.87
N GLY A 200 -6.08 18.91 -4.71
CA GLY A 200 -5.91 17.47 -4.88
C GLY A 200 -4.50 17.06 -5.30
N ARG A 201 -3.94 17.73 -6.33
CA ARG A 201 -2.56 17.50 -6.78
C ARG A 201 -1.54 17.81 -5.70
N THR A 202 -1.78 18.87 -4.92
CA THR A 202 -0.92 19.22 -3.79
C THR A 202 -0.96 18.14 -2.71
N ILE A 203 -2.15 17.60 -2.39
CA ILE A 203 -2.31 16.48 -1.45
C ILE A 203 -1.52 15.25 -1.94
N PHE A 204 -1.67 14.88 -3.22
CA PHE A 204 -0.97 13.73 -3.81
C PHE A 204 0.56 13.85 -3.71
N LEU A 205 1.11 15.01 -4.09
CA LEU A 205 2.56 15.25 -4.04
C LEU A 205 3.09 15.24 -2.59
N LEU A 206 2.35 15.84 -1.66
CA LEU A 206 2.68 15.83 -0.23
C LEU A 206 2.66 14.41 0.35
N GLN A 207 1.69 13.58 -0.05
CA GLN A 207 1.62 12.18 0.37
C GLN A 207 2.77 11.34 -0.20
N LYS A 208 3.17 11.56 -1.46
CA LYS A 208 4.37 10.94 -2.07
C LYS A 208 5.61 11.25 -1.22
N GLU A 209 5.82 12.52 -0.90
CA GLU A 209 6.96 12.97 -0.08
C GLU A 209 6.91 12.40 1.35
N GLN A 210 5.72 12.34 1.95
CA GLN A 210 5.54 11.77 3.29
C GLN A 210 5.94 10.28 3.33
N CYS A 211 5.56 9.51 2.31
CA CYS A 211 5.94 8.10 2.20
C CYS A 211 7.46 7.93 2.10
N GLU A 212 8.16 8.79 1.36
CA GLU A 212 9.62 8.72 1.21
C GLU A 212 10.35 9.00 2.54
N LEU A 213 9.88 9.97 3.34
CA LEU A 213 10.45 10.25 4.67
C LEU A 213 10.32 9.07 5.64
N ILE A 214 9.19 8.35 5.57
CA ILE A 214 8.91 7.16 6.39
C ILE A 214 9.87 6.03 6.02
N LEU A 215 10.00 5.75 4.73
CA LEU A 215 10.86 4.68 4.21
C LEU A 215 12.35 4.96 4.46
N ALA A 216 12.76 6.22 4.45
CA ALA A 216 14.10 6.64 4.84
C ALA A 216 14.41 6.45 6.34
N SER A 217 13.39 6.20 7.17
CA SER A 217 13.48 6.12 8.63
C SER A 217 13.00 4.75 9.16
N PRO A 218 13.66 3.63 8.80
CA PRO A 218 13.19 2.29 9.18
C PRO A 218 13.20 2.08 10.71
N PHE A 219 14.09 2.76 11.44
CA PHE A 219 14.14 2.66 12.91
C PHE A 219 12.90 3.21 13.61
N THR A 220 12.19 4.18 13.03
CA THR A 220 10.91 4.67 13.59
C THR A 220 9.80 3.63 13.56
N LEU A 221 9.90 2.61 12.69
CA LEU A 221 8.97 1.47 12.67
C LEU A 221 9.19 0.53 13.86
N PHE A 222 10.44 0.39 14.31
CA PHE A 222 10.81 -0.45 15.46
C PHE A 222 10.72 0.29 16.79
N PHE A 223 10.97 1.60 16.78
CA PHE A 223 10.94 2.46 17.96
C PHE A 223 9.99 3.64 17.74
N PRO A 224 8.67 3.46 17.95
CA PRO A 224 7.68 4.50 17.71
C PRO A 224 7.93 5.80 18.49
N SER A 225 8.63 5.73 19.62
CA SER A 225 9.00 6.92 20.40
C SER A 225 9.96 7.86 19.65
N LEU A 226 10.74 7.35 18.70
CA LEU A 226 11.67 8.16 17.89
C LEU A 226 10.94 9.26 17.08
N ARG A 227 9.64 9.09 16.81
CA ARG A 227 8.83 10.09 16.10
C ARG A 227 8.67 11.42 16.85
N PHE A 228 8.83 11.41 18.17
CA PHE A 228 8.70 12.60 19.00
C PHE A 228 9.97 13.46 19.00
N PHE A 229 11.11 12.89 18.62
CA PHE A 229 12.36 13.66 18.56
C PHE A 229 12.29 14.72 17.46
N PRO A 230 12.81 15.94 17.69
CA PRO A 230 12.67 17.07 16.78
C PRO A 230 13.71 17.05 15.64
N THR A 231 13.87 15.91 14.96
CA THR A 231 14.74 15.78 13.77
C THR A 231 14.16 16.54 12.57
N ALA A 232 15.00 16.91 11.59
CA ALA A 232 14.52 17.58 10.37
C ALA A 232 13.46 16.74 9.63
N SER A 233 13.68 15.43 9.52
CA SER A 233 12.72 14.48 8.93
C SER A 233 11.38 14.47 9.69
N ASN A 234 11.41 14.34 11.02
CA ASN A 234 10.18 14.31 11.83
C ASN A 234 9.43 15.66 11.79
N ARG A 235 10.15 16.78 11.77
CA ARG A 235 9.53 18.11 11.62
C ARG A 235 8.84 18.23 10.26
N LYS A 236 9.49 17.79 9.19
CA LYS A 236 8.95 17.81 7.84
C LYS A 236 7.72 16.89 7.71
N ALA A 237 7.80 15.66 8.22
CA ALA A 237 6.67 14.72 8.22
C ALA A 237 5.44 15.27 8.97
N ARG A 238 5.65 15.96 10.11
CA ARG A 238 4.57 16.63 10.86
C ARG A 238 3.99 17.83 10.12
N TYR A 239 4.83 18.63 9.47
CA TYR A 239 4.35 19.76 8.65
C TYR A 239 3.48 19.27 7.50
N ILE A 240 3.96 18.26 6.76
CA ILE A 240 3.23 17.65 5.64
C ILE A 240 1.87 17.13 6.10
N HIS A 241 1.83 16.33 7.17
CA HIS A 241 0.57 15.79 7.72
C HIS A 241 -0.44 16.90 8.05
N ARG A 242 -0.01 17.96 8.77
CA ARG A 242 -0.89 19.10 9.09
C ARG A 242 -1.39 19.82 7.84
N LYS A 243 -0.51 19.99 6.84
CA LYS A 243 -0.87 20.65 5.58
C LYS A 243 -1.90 19.84 4.80
N VAL A 244 -1.73 18.52 4.71
CA VAL A 244 -2.67 17.60 4.06
C VAL A 244 -4.03 17.64 4.74
N ILE A 245 -4.08 17.49 6.08
CA ILE A 245 -5.34 17.58 6.84
C ILE A 245 -6.04 18.92 6.60
N SER A 246 -5.29 20.03 6.62
CA SER A 246 -5.85 21.36 6.39
C SER A 246 -6.44 21.51 4.98
N LEU A 247 -5.79 20.97 3.95
CA LEU A 247 -6.30 21.01 2.58
C LEU A 247 -7.57 20.16 2.45
N ILE A 248 -7.58 18.95 2.99
CA ILE A 248 -8.75 18.05 2.94
C ILE A 248 -9.94 18.69 3.65
N ARG A 249 -9.73 19.26 4.85
CA ARG A 249 -10.79 19.97 5.59
C ARG A 249 -11.36 21.13 4.78
N GLY A 250 -10.50 21.94 4.15
CA GLY A 250 -10.96 23.03 3.28
C GLY A 250 -11.77 22.54 2.07
N ILE A 251 -11.44 21.38 1.50
CA ILE A 251 -12.24 20.78 0.41
C ILE A 251 -13.60 20.29 0.93
N ILE A 252 -13.63 19.65 2.10
CA ILE A 252 -14.87 19.19 2.75
C ILE A 252 -15.79 20.37 3.04
N GLU A 253 -15.26 21.44 3.65
CA GLU A 253 -16.03 22.65 3.99
C GLU A 253 -16.67 23.29 2.73
N LYS A 254 -15.87 23.53 1.68
CA LYS A 254 -16.38 24.03 0.39
C LYS A 254 -17.48 23.15 -0.19
N ARG A 255 -17.34 21.82 -0.06
CA ARG A 255 -18.32 20.86 -0.58
C ARG A 255 -19.62 20.88 0.22
N GLU A 256 -19.53 20.98 1.54
CA GLU A 256 -20.71 21.08 2.41
C GLU A 256 -21.53 22.34 2.10
N GLU A 257 -20.87 23.47 1.92
CA GLU A 257 -21.53 24.73 1.54
C GLU A 257 -22.27 24.60 0.20
N ALA A 258 -21.64 23.97 -0.80
CA ALA A 258 -22.27 23.75 -2.10
C ALA A 258 -23.45 22.77 -2.04
N MET A 259 -23.38 21.74 -1.18
CA MET A 259 -24.51 20.84 -0.92
C MET A 259 -25.69 21.57 -0.28
N GLN A 260 -25.43 22.51 0.63
CA GLN A 260 -26.48 23.33 1.27
C GLN A 260 -27.19 24.24 0.25
N ARG A 261 -26.47 24.72 -0.78
CA ARG A 261 -27.04 25.52 -1.87
C ARG A 261 -27.79 24.70 -2.92
N GLY A 262 -27.79 23.37 -2.82
CA GLY A 262 -28.48 22.47 -3.77
C GLY A 262 -27.79 22.36 -5.14
N GLU A 263 -26.51 22.74 -5.23
CA GLU A 263 -25.83 22.99 -6.51
C GLU A 263 -25.22 21.73 -7.17
N LEU A 264 -25.23 20.55 -6.55
CA LEU A 264 -24.36 19.45 -6.98
C LEU A 264 -24.98 18.04 -6.93
N ASP A 265 -24.63 17.24 -7.94
CA ASP A 265 -24.77 15.78 -7.96
C ASP A 265 -23.80 15.17 -6.93
N ASN A 266 -24.35 14.42 -5.98
CA ASN A 266 -23.67 13.99 -4.75
C ASN A 266 -23.20 12.52 -4.81
N ASP A 267 -22.87 12.05 -6.00
CA ASP A 267 -22.60 10.63 -6.26
C ASP A 267 -21.10 10.30 -6.35
N ASP A 268 -20.22 11.29 -6.20
CA ASP A 268 -18.77 11.09 -6.04
C ASP A 268 -18.40 10.60 -4.63
N ILE A 269 -17.14 10.19 -4.43
CA ILE A 269 -16.65 9.61 -3.17
C ILE A 269 -16.94 10.54 -1.98
N LEU A 270 -16.70 11.84 -2.13
CA LEU A 270 -16.95 12.81 -1.06
C LEU A 270 -18.45 12.95 -0.78
N GLY A 271 -19.26 13.06 -1.82
CA GLY A 271 -20.72 13.16 -1.72
C GLY A 271 -21.33 11.96 -1.00
N LEU A 272 -20.87 10.74 -1.30
CA LEU A 272 -21.33 9.51 -0.65
C LEU A 272 -20.95 9.47 0.84
N LEU A 273 -19.72 9.84 1.18
CA LEU A 273 -19.26 9.92 2.58
C LEU A 273 -20.05 10.97 3.37
N LEU A 274 -20.28 12.15 2.79
CA LEU A 274 -21.05 13.23 3.43
C LEU A 274 -22.53 12.87 3.57
N LYS A 275 -23.14 12.22 2.57
CA LYS A 275 -24.51 11.68 2.66
C LYS A 275 -24.62 10.66 3.80
N ALA A 276 -23.74 9.66 3.84
CA ALA A 276 -23.76 8.61 4.85
C ALA A 276 -23.57 9.17 6.27
N ARG A 277 -22.68 10.16 6.44
CA ARG A 277 -22.55 10.90 7.71
C ARG A 277 -23.85 11.60 8.08
N ASN A 278 -24.45 12.35 7.16
CA ASN A 278 -25.64 13.15 7.41
C ASN A 278 -26.86 12.27 7.74
N GLU A 279 -26.98 11.10 7.11
CA GLU A 279 -28.00 10.08 7.42
C GLU A 279 -27.74 9.42 8.78
N GLY A 280 -26.49 9.07 9.06
CA GLY A 280 -26.07 8.50 10.35
C GLY A 280 -26.38 9.43 11.52
N ASN A 281 -26.12 10.74 11.37
CA ASN A 281 -26.40 11.77 12.36
C ASN A 281 -27.90 11.97 12.63
N LYS A 282 -28.78 11.65 11.67
CA LYS A 282 -30.25 11.72 11.83
C LYS A 282 -30.83 10.51 12.54
N SER A 283 -30.15 9.36 12.50
CA SER A 283 -30.59 8.13 13.18
C SER A 283 -30.22 8.16 14.67
N LYS A 284 -31.16 7.86 15.58
CA LYS A 284 -30.98 7.86 17.05
C LYS A 284 -30.07 6.74 17.59
N GLY A 285 -29.09 6.27 16.82
CA GLY A 285 -28.25 5.11 17.13
C GLY A 285 -26.73 5.35 17.13
N GLY A 286 -26.24 6.57 16.91
CA GLY A 286 -24.82 6.93 17.06
C GLY A 286 -23.81 6.15 16.19
N ARG A 287 -24.27 5.46 15.13
CA ARG A 287 -23.46 4.62 14.23
C ARG A 287 -23.14 5.31 12.89
N GLY A 288 -23.06 6.64 12.87
CA GLY A 288 -22.70 7.43 11.69
C GLY A 288 -21.19 7.57 11.50
N ILE A 289 -20.75 7.80 10.26
CA ILE A 289 -19.37 8.22 9.94
C ILE A 289 -19.12 9.61 10.53
N SER A 290 -18.02 9.84 11.24
CA SER A 290 -17.64 11.18 11.75
C SER A 290 -16.93 12.03 10.69
N THR A 291 -16.81 13.35 10.91
CA THR A 291 -16.00 14.20 10.00
C THR A 291 -14.54 13.76 9.97
N ASP A 292 -13.98 13.32 11.10
CA ASP A 292 -12.62 12.79 11.14
C ASP A 292 -12.52 11.48 10.35
N ASP A 293 -13.54 10.61 10.38
CA ASP A 293 -13.60 9.42 9.52
C ASP A 293 -13.60 9.79 8.02
N VAL A 294 -14.32 10.84 7.61
CA VAL A 294 -14.29 11.33 6.22
C VAL A 294 -12.90 11.83 5.83
N VAL A 295 -12.24 12.59 6.73
CA VAL A 295 -10.86 13.06 6.52
C VAL A 295 -9.90 11.89 6.42
N GLU A 296 -10.03 10.89 7.29
CA GLU A 296 -9.20 9.69 7.29
C GLU A 296 -9.31 8.90 5.99
N GLU A 297 -10.53 8.71 5.47
CA GLU A 297 -10.76 8.06 4.17
C GLU A 297 -10.15 8.87 3.01
N TYR A 298 -10.21 10.21 3.05
CA TYR A 298 -9.63 11.08 2.02
C TYR A 298 -8.11 11.23 2.10
N GLU A 299 -7.57 11.23 3.31
CA GLU A 299 -6.12 11.32 3.54
C GLU A 299 -5.43 10.00 3.21
N HIS A 300 -6.12 8.86 3.35
CA HIS A 300 -5.46 7.54 3.31
C HIS A 300 -6.05 6.54 2.32
N GLY A 301 -7.20 6.86 1.69
CA GLY A 301 -7.85 6.06 0.65
C GLY A 301 -7.28 6.24 -0.76
N LEU A 302 -6.41 7.25 -0.99
CA LEU A 302 -5.62 7.36 -2.22
C LEU A 302 -4.66 6.16 -2.33
N PRO A 303 -4.43 5.59 -3.53
CA PRO A 303 -4.13 4.17 -3.73
C PRO A 303 -2.79 3.75 -3.10
N ARG A 304 -2.84 3.41 -1.83
CA ARG A 304 -1.77 2.74 -1.08
C ARG A 304 -1.96 1.24 -1.21
N GLY A 305 -1.92 0.74 -2.44
CA GLY A 305 -1.60 -0.66 -2.67
C GLY A 305 -0.11 -0.81 -2.45
N VAL A 306 0.33 -1.33 -1.31
CA VAL A 306 1.43 -2.32 -1.20
C VAL A 306 1.54 -2.81 0.25
N GLU A 307 1.79 -4.12 0.35
CA GLU A 307 2.38 -4.85 1.46
C GLU A 307 3.28 -3.99 2.36
N ILE A 308 2.75 -3.64 3.53
CA ILE A 308 3.58 -3.18 4.64
C ILE A 308 4.52 -4.33 4.99
N ILE A 309 5.83 -4.10 4.82
CA ILE A 309 6.90 -4.94 5.35
C ILE A 309 6.75 -4.95 6.87
N SER A 310 5.97 -5.90 7.36
CA SER A 310 6.02 -6.37 8.72
C SER A 310 6.77 -7.68 8.69
N SER A 311 7.65 -7.89 9.66
CA SER A 311 8.37 -9.13 9.85
C SER A 311 7.39 -10.29 9.87
N THR A 312 7.35 -11.03 8.77
CA THR A 312 6.37 -12.09 8.53
C THR A 312 7.02 -13.41 8.82
N HIS A 313 6.27 -14.29 9.48
CA HIS A 313 6.65 -15.69 9.48
C HIS A 313 6.23 -16.28 8.14
N PRO A 314 7.09 -17.09 7.49
CA PRO A 314 6.71 -17.78 6.27
C PRO A 314 5.48 -18.66 6.50
N LEU A 315 4.64 -18.81 5.47
CA LEU A 315 3.69 -19.92 5.46
C LEU A 315 4.51 -21.20 5.27
N SER A 316 4.29 -22.22 6.09
CA SER A 316 5.03 -23.50 6.05
C SER A 316 4.37 -24.51 5.10
N LYS A 317 5.17 -25.35 4.44
CA LYS A 317 4.71 -26.47 3.60
C LYS A 317 3.80 -27.50 4.33
N HIS A 318 3.76 -27.46 5.67
CA HIS A 318 3.04 -28.42 6.51
C HIS A 318 1.61 -28.02 6.87
N LEU A 319 1.07 -26.94 6.28
CA LEU A 319 -0.30 -26.45 6.53
C LEU A 319 -1.43 -27.40 6.08
N LYS A 320 -1.12 -28.61 5.57
CA LYS A 320 -2.11 -29.61 5.14
C LYS A 320 -2.91 -30.24 6.30
N GLU A 321 -2.43 -30.17 7.53
CA GLU A 321 -3.14 -30.73 8.68
C GLU A 321 -3.86 -29.62 9.46
N HIS A 322 -5.16 -29.81 9.68
CA HIS A 322 -6.15 -28.84 10.17
C HIS A 322 -5.95 -28.31 11.61
N LYS A 323 -4.71 -28.10 12.05
CA LYS A 323 -4.38 -27.62 13.39
C LYS A 323 -3.41 -26.45 13.31
N ILE A 324 -3.92 -25.27 13.00
CA ILE A 324 -3.24 -24.05 13.43
C ILE A 324 -4.08 -23.40 14.51
N GLY A 325 -3.57 -23.47 15.74
CA GLY A 325 -4.04 -22.62 16.81
C GLY A 325 -3.90 -21.16 16.40
N ARG A 326 -4.92 -20.35 16.69
CA ARG A 326 -4.86 -18.90 16.58
C ARG A 326 -3.73 -18.40 17.49
N HIS A 327 -2.55 -18.14 16.94
CA HIS A 327 -1.49 -17.48 17.71
C HIS A 327 -1.75 -15.98 17.65
N ASP A 328 -2.32 -15.45 18.72
CA ASP A 328 -2.51 -14.02 18.91
C ASP A 328 -1.17 -13.31 18.72
N ASN A 329 -1.11 -12.45 17.68
CA ASN A 329 0.04 -11.64 17.24
C ASN A 329 1.02 -12.25 16.19
N SER A 330 0.68 -13.36 15.53
CA SER A 330 1.43 -13.79 14.34
C SER A 330 0.97 -13.04 13.08
N THR A 331 1.91 -12.55 12.26
CA THR A 331 1.60 -11.89 10.97
C THR A 331 2.01 -12.77 9.81
N ARG A 332 1.10 -12.95 8.85
CA ARG A 332 1.29 -13.72 7.62
C ARG A 332 1.28 -12.77 6.43
N SER A 333 2.24 -12.93 5.52
CA SER A 333 2.25 -12.21 4.23
C SER A 333 1.93 -13.21 3.12
N VAL A 334 1.18 -12.72 2.14
CA VAL A 334 0.95 -13.39 0.87
C VAL A 334 1.74 -12.59 -0.17
N PRO A 335 2.96 -13.03 -0.51
CA PRO A 335 3.81 -12.27 -1.42
C PRO A 335 3.33 -12.42 -2.86
N ILE A 336 2.44 -11.53 -3.30
CA ILE A 336 1.81 -11.54 -4.64
C ILE A 336 2.87 -11.69 -5.74
N TYR A 337 4.00 -11.00 -5.62
CA TYR A 337 5.10 -11.07 -6.59
C TYR A 337 5.61 -12.50 -6.80
N LEU A 338 5.82 -13.25 -5.71
CA LEU A 338 6.33 -14.62 -5.73
C LEU A 338 5.28 -15.58 -6.32
N VAL A 339 4.00 -15.37 -5.97
CA VAL A 339 2.90 -16.18 -6.52
C VAL A 339 2.77 -16.00 -8.03
N HIS A 340 2.84 -14.75 -8.50
CA HIS A 340 2.70 -14.40 -9.91
C HIS A 340 3.89 -14.79 -10.79
N ARG A 341 4.97 -15.31 -10.19
CA ARG A 341 6.20 -15.73 -10.89
C ARG A 341 6.61 -17.17 -10.57
N ASN A 342 5.76 -17.92 -9.86
CA ASN A 342 6.04 -19.29 -9.51
C ASN A 342 5.92 -20.19 -10.77
N PRO A 343 7.00 -20.88 -11.21
CA PRO A 343 6.96 -21.75 -12.39
C PRO A 343 5.98 -22.92 -12.28
N GLU A 344 5.71 -23.41 -11.07
CA GLU A 344 4.71 -24.47 -10.85
C GLU A 344 3.29 -24.00 -11.21
N VAL A 345 3.01 -22.70 -11.06
CA VAL A 345 1.72 -22.08 -11.35
C VAL A 345 1.66 -21.54 -12.78
N TRP A 346 2.73 -20.87 -13.22
CA TRP A 346 2.74 -20.05 -14.44
C TRP A 346 3.47 -20.69 -15.64
N GLY A 347 4.15 -21.82 -15.44
CA GLY A 347 4.92 -22.52 -16.47
C GLY A 347 6.38 -22.07 -16.56
N ASP A 348 7.11 -22.61 -17.55
CA ASP A 348 8.56 -22.38 -17.70
C ASP A 348 8.90 -20.93 -18.06
N ASP A 349 7.96 -20.20 -18.67
CA ASP A 349 8.07 -18.79 -19.04
C ASP A 349 7.54 -17.84 -17.94
N ALA A 350 7.38 -18.31 -16.69
CA ALA A 350 6.87 -17.51 -15.56
C ALA A 350 7.67 -16.23 -15.26
N LEU A 351 8.95 -16.20 -15.64
CA LEU A 351 9.83 -15.03 -15.48
C LEU A 351 9.92 -14.16 -16.74
N MET A 352 9.26 -14.55 -17.83
CA MET A 352 9.25 -13.82 -19.09
C MET A 352 8.04 -12.88 -19.19
N PHE A 353 8.23 -11.73 -19.82
CA PHE A 353 7.12 -10.86 -20.20
C PHE A 353 6.44 -11.43 -21.44
N ASN A 354 5.37 -12.20 -21.24
CA ASN A 354 4.59 -12.84 -22.30
C ASN A 354 3.10 -12.43 -22.18
N PRO A 355 2.63 -11.40 -22.92
CA PRO A 355 1.21 -11.01 -22.92
C PRO A 355 0.28 -12.09 -23.49
N GLU A 356 0.74 -12.90 -24.44
CA GLU A 356 -0.08 -13.89 -25.16
C GLU A 356 -0.62 -14.98 -24.25
N ARG A 357 -0.04 -15.20 -23.06
CA ARG A 357 -0.61 -16.12 -22.07
C ARG A 357 -2.04 -15.75 -21.65
N PHE A 358 -2.41 -14.48 -21.77
CA PHE A 358 -3.73 -13.99 -21.40
C PHE A 358 -4.71 -13.96 -22.59
N SER A 359 -4.31 -14.43 -23.78
CA SER A 359 -5.12 -14.41 -25.00
C SER A 359 -6.45 -15.14 -24.85
N GLU A 360 -6.48 -16.25 -24.11
CA GLU A 360 -7.72 -16.99 -23.80
C GLU A 360 -8.39 -16.56 -22.47
N GLY A 361 -7.96 -15.43 -21.91
CA GLY A 361 -8.49 -14.86 -20.67
C GLY A 361 -7.71 -15.24 -19.40
N VAL A 362 -7.94 -14.46 -18.35
CA VAL A 362 -7.22 -14.54 -17.06
C VAL A 362 -7.34 -15.91 -16.40
N SER A 363 -8.49 -16.57 -16.50
CA SER A 363 -8.72 -17.88 -15.88
C SER A 363 -7.88 -19.01 -16.47
N LYS A 364 -7.40 -18.84 -17.72
CA LYS A 364 -6.57 -19.83 -18.42
C LYS A 364 -5.09 -19.45 -18.49
N ALA A 365 -4.71 -18.27 -17.98
CA ALA A 365 -3.36 -17.74 -18.09
C ALA A 365 -2.30 -18.48 -17.24
N ALA A 366 -2.76 -19.30 -16.30
CA ALA A 366 -1.96 -20.10 -15.39
C ALA A 366 -2.65 -21.45 -15.12
N LYS A 367 -1.90 -22.46 -14.68
CA LYS A 367 -2.43 -23.79 -14.33
C LYS A 367 -3.46 -23.75 -13.20
N GLU A 368 -3.35 -22.74 -12.35
CA GLU A 368 -4.25 -22.45 -11.24
C GLU A 368 -4.67 -20.97 -11.34
N PRO A 369 -5.93 -20.61 -11.01
CA PRO A 369 -6.42 -19.22 -11.02
C PRO A 369 -5.83 -18.38 -9.87
N LEU A 370 -4.52 -18.18 -9.90
CA LEU A 370 -3.72 -17.44 -8.92
C LEU A 370 -3.18 -16.14 -9.53
N TYR A 371 -4.04 -15.41 -10.23
CA TYR A 371 -3.79 -14.04 -10.69
C TYR A 371 -4.66 -13.06 -9.92
N PHE A 372 -4.07 -12.34 -8.98
CA PHE A 372 -4.77 -11.42 -8.08
C PHE A 372 -3.96 -10.15 -7.78
N PRO A 373 -3.60 -9.35 -8.80
CA PRO A 373 -2.75 -8.17 -8.64
C PRO A 373 -3.36 -7.10 -7.72
N PHE A 374 -4.70 -7.11 -7.60
CA PHE A 374 -5.47 -6.20 -6.75
C PHE A 374 -5.97 -6.87 -5.46
N GLY A 375 -5.37 -8.00 -5.06
CA GLY A 375 -5.85 -8.82 -3.95
C GLY A 375 -7.06 -9.69 -4.33
N TRP A 376 -7.69 -10.29 -3.33
CA TRP A 376 -8.68 -11.35 -3.52
C TRP A 376 -9.87 -11.21 -2.57
N GLY A 377 -11.03 -11.71 -3.01
CA GLY A 377 -12.25 -11.80 -2.20
C GLY A 377 -12.69 -10.44 -1.63
N PRO A 378 -13.27 -10.41 -0.41
CA PRO A 378 -13.74 -9.17 0.21
C PRO A 378 -12.63 -8.15 0.51
N ARG A 379 -11.35 -8.54 0.44
CA ARG A 379 -10.21 -7.63 0.62
C ARG A 379 -9.63 -7.13 -0.70
N MET A 380 -10.21 -7.49 -1.84
CA MET A 380 -9.84 -6.94 -3.15
C MET A 380 -9.93 -5.41 -3.13
N CYS A 381 -8.96 -4.78 -3.80
CA CYS A 381 -8.89 -3.34 -4.00
C CYS A 381 -10.18 -2.82 -4.62
N ILE A 382 -10.70 -1.76 -4.03
CA ILE A 382 -11.95 -1.11 -4.47
C ILE A 382 -11.76 -0.39 -5.81
N ASP A 383 -10.54 0.05 -6.10
CA ASP A 383 -10.15 0.81 -7.29
C ASP A 383 -9.76 -0.05 -8.50
N ASN A 384 -9.87 -1.39 -8.40
CA ASN A 384 -9.41 -2.30 -9.47
C ASN A 384 -9.98 -1.92 -10.85
N ASN A 385 -11.30 -1.72 -10.94
CA ASN A 385 -11.94 -1.35 -12.22
C ASN A 385 -11.51 0.03 -12.70
N PHE A 386 -11.37 0.99 -11.78
CA PHE A 386 -10.92 2.35 -12.08
C PHE A 386 -9.53 2.31 -12.71
N GLY A 387 -8.56 1.69 -12.02
CA GLY A 387 -7.17 1.60 -12.48
C GLY A 387 -7.02 0.83 -13.80
N MET A 388 -7.82 -0.22 -14.01
CA MET A 388 -7.79 -0.97 -15.27
C MET A 388 -8.33 -0.17 -16.46
N VAL A 389 -9.37 0.66 -16.26
CA VAL A 389 -9.89 1.53 -17.33
C VAL A 389 -8.90 2.63 -17.66
N GLU A 390 -8.36 3.29 -16.63
CA GLU A 390 -7.34 4.33 -16.77
C GLU A 390 -6.10 3.82 -17.52
N ALA A 391 -5.52 2.70 -17.07
CA ALA A 391 -4.34 2.12 -17.70
C ALA A 391 -4.57 1.78 -19.17
N LYS A 392 -5.73 1.20 -19.50
CA LYS A 392 -6.09 0.87 -20.90
C LYS A 392 -6.23 2.12 -21.76
N LEU A 393 -6.87 3.16 -21.24
CA LEU A 393 -7.06 4.43 -21.96
C LEU A 393 -5.70 5.07 -22.27
N VAL A 394 -4.88 5.28 -21.25
CA VAL A 394 -3.56 5.93 -21.37
C VAL A 394 -2.66 5.14 -22.33
N LEU A 395 -2.54 3.82 -22.15
CA LEU A 395 -1.70 2.98 -23.03
C LEU A 395 -2.19 2.99 -24.48
N SER A 396 -3.51 2.98 -24.70
CA SER A 396 -4.08 3.04 -26.05
C SER A 396 -3.77 4.38 -26.72
N GLN A 397 -3.91 5.49 -26.00
CA GLN A 397 -3.63 6.81 -26.53
C GLN A 397 -2.14 7.02 -26.85
N ILE A 398 -1.24 6.51 -25.99
CA ILE A 398 0.21 6.52 -26.26
C ILE A 398 0.50 5.73 -27.54
N ARG A 399 -0.01 4.50 -27.66
CA ARG A 399 0.28 3.61 -28.78
C ARG A 399 -0.25 4.11 -30.13
N GLN A 400 -1.35 4.88 -30.13
CA GLN A 400 -1.95 5.46 -31.33
C GLN A 400 -1.17 6.63 -31.91
N ARG A 401 -0.34 7.31 -31.11
CA ARG A 401 0.35 8.56 -31.50
C ARG A 401 1.85 8.45 -31.55
N PHE A 402 2.40 7.49 -30.81
CA PHE A 402 3.84 7.31 -30.69
C PHE A 402 4.25 5.87 -30.98
N TRP A 403 5.43 5.72 -31.58
CA TRP A 403 6.25 4.54 -31.39
C TRP A 403 7.43 4.93 -30.50
N PHE A 404 7.97 3.97 -29.77
CA PHE A 404 9.04 4.23 -28.82
C PHE A 404 10.06 3.11 -28.78
N GLU A 405 11.27 3.48 -28.41
CA GLU A 405 12.39 2.57 -28.17
C GLU A 405 13.03 2.86 -26.82
N LEU A 406 13.80 1.89 -26.32
CA LEU A 406 14.50 2.03 -25.05
C LEU A 406 15.63 3.06 -25.20
N SER A 407 15.70 4.04 -24.31
CA SER A 407 16.82 4.98 -24.34
C SER A 407 18.13 4.32 -23.90
N PRO A 408 19.29 4.63 -24.52
CA PRO A 408 20.60 4.28 -24.00
C PRO A 408 20.89 4.80 -22.58
N SER A 409 20.19 5.85 -22.13
CA SER A 409 20.33 6.39 -20.77
C SER A 409 19.58 5.55 -19.72
N TYR A 410 18.65 4.69 -20.15
CA TYR A 410 17.84 3.87 -19.26
C TYR A 410 18.72 2.95 -18.41
N LYS A 411 18.45 2.94 -17.10
CA LYS A 411 19.11 2.06 -16.15
C LYS A 411 18.07 1.21 -15.46
N HIS A 412 18.06 -0.09 -15.79
CA HIS A 412 17.16 -1.05 -15.14
C HIS A 412 17.56 -1.22 -13.67
N ALA A 413 16.84 -0.52 -12.80
CA ALA A 413 16.98 -0.61 -11.36
C ALA A 413 15.58 -0.43 -10.75
N PRO A 414 14.81 -1.51 -10.53
CA PRO A 414 13.58 -1.43 -9.73
C PRO A 414 13.89 -0.82 -8.36
N HIS A 415 12.90 -0.36 -7.61
CA HIS A 415 13.08 0.13 -6.25
C HIS A 415 11.77 -0.04 -5.51
N VAL A 416 11.80 -0.78 -4.41
CA VAL A 416 10.62 -0.95 -3.57
C VAL A 416 10.57 0.17 -2.56
N THR A 417 9.47 0.92 -2.66
CA THR A 417 9.06 1.91 -1.67
C THR A 417 7.81 1.40 -0.96
N LEU A 418 6.70 2.14 -1.02
CA LEU A 418 5.38 1.54 -0.90
C LEU A 418 5.13 0.77 -2.19
N VAL A 419 4.91 1.42 -3.33
CA VAL A 419 4.89 0.75 -4.63
C VAL A 419 6.31 0.48 -5.15
N MET A 420 6.42 -0.50 -6.04
CA MET A 420 7.64 -0.72 -6.81
C MET A 420 7.72 0.26 -7.97
N LYS A 421 8.84 0.97 -8.10
CA LYS A 421 9.07 1.95 -9.17
C LYS A 421 10.48 1.82 -9.76
N PRO A 422 10.74 2.31 -10.98
CA PRO A 422 12.11 2.48 -11.48
C PRO A 422 12.86 3.51 -10.62
N GLN A 423 14.03 3.15 -10.09
CA GLN A 423 14.86 4.00 -9.23
C GLN A 423 15.33 5.27 -9.94
N TYR A 424 15.70 5.12 -11.22
CA TYR A 424 16.27 6.18 -12.05
C TYR A 424 15.30 6.67 -13.12
N GLY A 425 14.00 6.37 -12.98
CA GLY A 425 13.01 6.64 -14.02
C GLY A 425 12.95 5.55 -15.10
N ALA A 426 12.10 5.77 -16.09
CA ALA A 426 11.92 4.93 -17.26
C ALA A 426 12.13 5.76 -18.53
N GLN A 427 13.40 5.99 -18.89
CA GLN A 427 13.75 6.75 -20.07
C GLN A 427 13.45 5.95 -21.36
N ILE A 428 12.62 6.53 -22.22
CA ILE A 428 12.36 6.02 -23.56
C ILE A 428 12.56 7.15 -24.57
N ILE A 429 12.85 6.78 -25.82
CA ILE A 429 12.87 7.73 -26.93
C ILE A 429 11.51 7.63 -27.63
N LEU A 430 10.78 8.74 -27.64
CA LEU A 430 9.49 8.89 -28.28
C LEU A 430 9.66 9.41 -29.71
N HIS A 431 8.92 8.80 -30.61
CA HIS A 431 8.83 9.19 -32.01
C HIS A 431 7.36 9.33 -32.39
N LYS A 432 7.02 10.37 -33.15
CA LYS A 432 5.66 10.59 -33.64
C LYS A 432 5.36 9.59 -34.76
N LEU A 433 4.15 9.02 -34.73
CA LEU A 433 3.66 8.14 -35.80
C LEU A 433 3.25 8.89 -37.07
#